data_AF-H2XPM3-F1
#
_entry.id   AF-H2XPM3-F1
#
_cell.length_a   1.000
_cell.length_b   1.000
_cell.length_c   1.000
_cell.angle_alpha   90.00
_cell.angle_beta   90.00
_cell.angle_gamma   90.00
#
_symmetry.space_group_name_H-M   'P 1'
#
loop_
_entity.id
_entity.type
_entity.pdbx_description
1 polymer ?
#
loop_
_entity_poly.entity_id
_entity_poly.type
_entity_poly.pdbx_seq_one_letter_code
_entity_poly.pdbx_strand_id
1 'polypeptide(L)'
;MRYEILDEAYEELRSYAQRTRSGGVFNDVTVRVGETDIPCNKLVLACYSSYFEHQIYTDKDCTEIVLKGNLSADLVAHLIEYIYGHELILTKENVLDILECADFLQIE
;
A
#
# COMPACT_ATOMS: atom_id res chain seq x y z
N MET A 1 26.02 17.63 8.49
CA MET A 1 25.20 17.53 9.71
C MET A 1 23.79 18.02 9.40
N ARG A 2 23.06 17.26 8.55
CA ARG A 2 21.67 17.51 8.15
C ARG A 2 21.14 16.26 7.43
N TYR A 3 21.04 15.14 8.15
CA TYR A 3 20.41 13.90 7.68
C TYR A 3 19.58 13.24 8.80
N GLU A 4 19.95 13.44 10.07
CA GLU A 4 19.25 12.82 11.21
C GLU A 4 17.78 13.22 11.39
N ILE A 5 17.38 14.46 11.05
CA ILE A 5 15.99 14.93 11.26
C ILE A 5 15.02 14.34 10.21
N LEU A 6 15.49 14.01 9.00
CA LEU A 6 14.64 13.50 7.92
C LEU A 6 14.21 12.05 8.20
N ASP A 7 15.11 11.22 8.71
CA ASP A 7 14.83 9.81 8.98
C ASP A 7 13.84 9.65 10.16
N GLU A 8 13.98 10.46 11.21
CA GLU A 8 13.12 10.38 12.39
C GLU A 8 11.67 10.77 12.09
N ALA A 9 11.45 11.85 11.33
CA ALA A 9 10.12 12.28 10.91
C ALA A 9 9.45 11.26 9.96
N TYR A 10 10.25 10.58 9.12
CA TYR A 10 9.76 9.55 8.21
C TYR A 10 9.27 8.30 8.96
N GLU A 11 10.04 7.84 9.95
CA GLU A 11 9.66 6.72 10.81
C GLU A 11 8.44 7.05 11.69
N GLU A 12 8.33 8.29 12.18
CA GLU A 12 7.13 8.74 12.90
C GLU A 12 5.87 8.70 12.01
N LEU A 13 5.96 9.21 10.77
CA LEU A 13 4.84 9.17 9.82
C LEU A 13 4.44 7.73 9.47
N ARG A 14 5.42 6.86 9.20
CA ARG A 14 5.19 5.44 8.93
C ARG A 14 4.51 4.74 10.11
N SER A 15 5.07 4.88 11.31
CA SER A 15 4.51 4.28 12.52
C SER A 15 3.11 4.82 12.86
N TYR A 16 2.84 6.09 12.57
CA TYR A 16 1.52 6.67 12.72
C TYR A 16 0.53 6.06 11.73
N ALA A 17 0.88 6.02 10.44
CA ALA A 17 0.05 5.44 9.38
C ALA A 17 -0.32 3.97 9.67
N GLN A 18 0.67 3.17 10.09
CA GLN A 18 0.46 1.76 10.45
C GLN A 18 -0.53 1.61 11.61
N ARG A 19 -0.37 2.40 12.68
CA ARG A 19 -1.25 2.38 13.85
C ARG A 19 -2.67 2.85 13.52
N THR A 20 -2.80 3.90 12.72
CA THR A 20 -4.13 4.39 12.31
C THR A 20 -4.85 3.39 11.43
N ARG A 21 -4.17 2.82 10.42
CA ARG A 21 -4.73 1.76 9.57
C ARG A 21 -5.23 0.58 10.39
N SER A 22 -4.38 0.04 11.27
CA SER A 22 -4.70 -1.11 12.11
C SER A 22 -5.83 -0.81 13.10
N GLY A 23 -5.92 0.44 13.57
CA GLY A 23 -7.01 0.92 14.43
C GLY A 23 -8.30 1.27 13.70
N GLY A 24 -8.36 1.13 12.37
CA GLY A 24 -9.52 1.52 11.56
C GLY A 24 -9.68 3.03 11.37
N VAL A 25 -8.69 3.82 11.78
CA VAL A 25 -8.73 5.29 11.73
C VAL A 25 -8.22 5.75 10.37
N PHE A 26 -8.96 6.66 9.73
CA PHE A 26 -8.69 7.18 8.38
C PHE A 26 -8.75 6.14 7.26
N ASN A 27 -9.30 4.95 7.51
CA ASN A 27 -9.52 3.94 6.45
C ASN A 27 -10.67 4.39 5.54
N ASP A 28 -10.35 5.29 4.61
CA ASP A 28 -11.27 5.99 3.72
C ASP A 28 -11.37 5.33 2.34
N VAL A 29 -10.66 4.23 2.12
CA VAL A 29 -10.77 3.38 0.93
C VAL A 29 -10.55 1.91 1.26
N THR A 30 -11.22 1.01 0.55
CA THR A 30 -10.98 -0.43 0.60
C THR A 30 -10.41 -0.92 -0.72
N VAL A 31 -9.24 -1.56 -0.69
CA VAL A 31 -8.69 -2.25 -1.87
C VAL A 31 -9.29 -3.66 -1.90
N ARG A 32 -10.04 -3.97 -2.95
CA ARG A 32 -10.64 -5.30 -3.15
C ARG A 32 -9.86 -6.09 -4.19
N VAL A 33 -9.47 -7.32 -3.84
CA VAL A 33 -8.80 -8.29 -4.72
C VAL A 33 -9.51 -9.63 -4.60
N GLY A 34 -10.26 -10.01 -5.64
CA GLY A 34 -11.18 -11.14 -5.56
C GLY A 34 -12.20 -10.93 -4.43
N GLU A 35 -12.22 -11.85 -3.47
CA GLU A 35 -13.10 -11.80 -2.28
C GLU A 35 -12.43 -11.17 -1.05
N THR A 36 -11.20 -10.68 -1.19
CA THR A 36 -10.45 -10.08 -0.07
C THR A 36 -10.57 -8.56 -0.08
N ASP A 37 -11.02 -8.01 1.04
CA ASP A 37 -11.15 -6.58 1.27
C ASP A 37 -10.05 -6.10 2.22
N ILE A 38 -9.29 -5.09 1.78
CA ILE A 38 -8.15 -4.54 2.52
C ILE A 38 -8.42 -3.05 2.80
N PRO A 39 -8.88 -2.69 4.01
CA PRO A 39 -9.09 -1.29 4.39
C PRO A 39 -7.76 -0.51 4.46
N CYS A 40 -7.70 0.67 3.83
CA CYS A 40 -6.50 1.46 3.65
C CYS A 40 -6.75 2.97 3.77
N ASN A 41 -5.69 3.75 3.90
CA ASN A 41 -5.70 5.21 3.76
C ASN A 41 -5.36 5.60 2.31
N LYS A 42 -6.22 6.40 1.66
CA LYS A 42 -6.01 6.93 0.30
C LYS A 42 -4.67 7.64 0.16
N LEU A 43 -4.37 8.54 1.11
CA LEU A 43 -3.16 9.36 1.08
C LEU A 43 -1.90 8.48 1.07
N VAL A 44 -1.83 7.48 1.94
CA VAL A 44 -0.66 6.60 2.05
C VAL A 44 -0.52 5.76 0.78
N LEU A 45 -1.61 5.19 0.26
CA LEU A 45 -1.56 4.44 -1.00
C LEU A 45 -1.07 5.31 -2.16
N ALA A 46 -1.61 6.53 -2.31
CA ALA A 46 -1.22 7.44 -3.38
C ALA A 46 0.26 7.88 -3.26
N CYS A 47 0.79 8.05 -2.05
CA CYS A 47 2.19 8.42 -1.85
C CYS A 47 3.20 7.35 -2.30
N TYR A 48 2.82 6.07 -2.28
CA TYR A 48 3.74 4.96 -2.56
C TYR A 48 3.41 4.20 -3.84
N SER A 49 2.31 4.55 -4.52
CA SER A 49 1.84 3.85 -5.72
C SER A 49 1.20 4.83 -6.69
N SER A 50 1.85 5.00 -7.84
CA SER A 50 1.31 5.81 -8.94
C SER A 50 -0.01 5.25 -9.48
N TYR A 51 -0.22 3.94 -9.39
CA TYR A 51 -1.49 3.30 -9.75
C TYR A 51 -2.63 3.78 -8.85
N PHE A 52 -2.46 3.66 -7.53
CA PHE A 52 -3.48 4.10 -6.58
C PHE A 52 -3.69 5.61 -6.63
N GLU A 53 -2.61 6.39 -6.77
CA GLU A 53 -2.69 7.83 -7.00
C GLU A 53 -3.59 8.15 -8.18
N HIS A 54 -3.35 7.52 -9.34
CA HIS A 54 -4.15 7.75 -10.54
C HIS A 54 -5.63 7.37 -10.36
N GLN A 55 -5.92 6.23 -9.73
CA GLN A 55 -7.30 5.79 -9.47
C GLN A 55 -8.03 6.77 -8.56
N ILE A 56 -7.38 7.21 -7.47
CA ILE A 56 -7.96 8.15 -6.48
C ILE A 56 -8.14 9.55 -7.09
N TYR A 57 -7.22 10.02 -7.94
CA TYR A 57 -7.39 11.30 -8.63
C TYR A 57 -8.55 11.27 -9.63
N THR A 58 -8.77 10.13 -10.28
CA THR A 58 -9.84 9.95 -11.27
C THR A 58 -11.22 9.96 -10.60
N ASP A 59 -11.35 9.28 -9.46
CA ASP A 59 -12.56 9.30 -8.64
C ASP A 59 -12.22 9.60 -7.18
N LYS A 60 -12.32 10.88 -6.80
CA LYS A 60 -11.92 11.38 -5.48
C LYS A 60 -12.81 10.86 -4.36
N ASP A 61 -14.08 10.60 -4.67
CA ASP A 61 -15.09 10.14 -3.72
C ASP A 61 -15.13 8.61 -3.63
N CYS A 62 -14.24 7.89 -4.35
CA CYS A 62 -14.18 6.43 -4.32
C CYS A 62 -13.99 5.93 -2.89
N THR A 63 -14.77 4.93 -2.47
CA THR A 63 -14.58 4.26 -1.17
C THR A 63 -14.01 2.85 -1.35
N GLU A 64 -13.84 2.44 -2.61
CA GLU A 64 -13.40 1.11 -3.01
C GLU A 64 -12.56 1.20 -4.29
N ILE A 65 -11.47 0.44 -4.32
CA ILE A 65 -10.62 0.25 -5.51
C ILE A 65 -10.56 -1.25 -5.78
N VAL A 66 -11.20 -1.69 -6.87
CA VAL A 66 -11.24 -3.09 -7.26
C VAL A 66 -10.08 -3.38 -8.22
N LEU A 67 -9.13 -4.20 -7.77
CA LEU A 67 -8.04 -4.66 -8.63
C LEU A 67 -8.54 -5.75 -9.57
N LYS A 68 -8.50 -5.48 -10.87
CA LYS A 68 -8.91 -6.41 -11.91
C LYS A 68 -7.69 -7.16 -12.44
N GLY A 69 -7.76 -8.48 -12.47
CA GLY A 69 -6.69 -9.34 -13.00
C GLY A 69 -6.53 -10.61 -12.19
N ASN A 70 -5.54 -11.43 -12.57
CA ASN A 70 -5.18 -12.64 -11.84
C ASN A 70 -4.14 -12.34 -10.75
N LEU A 71 -4.41 -11.33 -9.93
CA LEU A 71 -3.54 -10.94 -8.82
C LEU A 71 -3.86 -11.80 -7.59
N SER A 72 -2.81 -12.28 -6.92
CA SER A 72 -2.97 -12.94 -5.63
C SER A 72 -3.33 -11.91 -4.55
N ALA A 73 -4.44 -12.13 -3.86
CA ALA A 73 -4.86 -11.30 -2.73
C ALA A 73 -3.78 -11.25 -1.64
N ASP A 74 -3.11 -12.37 -1.38
CA ASP A 74 -2.02 -12.45 -0.40
C ASP A 74 -0.84 -11.57 -0.81
N LEU A 75 -0.45 -11.57 -2.09
CA LEU A 75 0.66 -10.73 -2.56
C LEU A 75 0.32 -9.24 -2.46
N VAL A 76 -0.89 -8.85 -2.83
CA VAL A 76 -1.36 -7.47 -2.69
C VAL A 76 -1.38 -7.06 -1.22
N ALA A 77 -1.85 -7.94 -0.33
CA ALA A 77 -1.82 -7.69 1.10
C ALA A 77 -0.38 -7.48 1.62
N HIS A 78 0.57 -8.33 1.25
CA HIS A 78 1.97 -8.17 1.64
C HIS A 78 2.58 -6.85 1.13
N LEU A 79 2.29 -6.46 -0.12
CA LEU A 79 2.77 -5.20 -0.69
C LEU A 79 2.14 -3.99 0.00
N ILE A 80 0.87 -4.06 0.37
CA ILE A 80 0.23 -3.02 1.17
C ILE A 80 0.87 -2.98 2.57
N GLU A 81 1.09 -4.11 3.24
CA GLU A 81 1.78 -4.10 4.54
C GLU A 81 3.20 -3.51 4.44
N TYR A 82 3.91 -3.74 3.32
CA TYR A 82 5.18 -3.10 3.01
C TYR A 82 5.06 -1.58 2.86
N ILE A 83 4.03 -1.06 2.17
CA ILE A 83 3.74 0.39 2.10
C ILE A 83 3.60 1.00 3.50
N TYR A 84 3.02 0.25 4.45
CA TYR A 84 2.88 0.69 5.85
C TYR A 84 4.10 0.38 6.74
N GLY A 85 5.22 -0.03 6.14
CA GLY A 85 6.51 -0.16 6.83
C GLY A 85 6.83 -1.56 7.36
N HIS A 86 6.05 -2.60 7.02
CA HIS A 86 6.43 -3.97 7.34
C HIS A 86 7.56 -4.47 6.43
N GLU A 87 8.38 -5.38 6.93
CA GLU A 87 9.43 -6.02 6.14
C GLU A 87 8.82 -6.94 5.07
N LEU A 88 9.28 -6.78 3.84
CA LEU A 88 8.93 -7.67 2.73
C LEU A 88 9.98 -8.77 2.59
N ILE A 89 9.61 -10.01 2.90
CA ILE A 89 10.54 -11.15 2.84
C ILE A 89 10.58 -11.70 1.41
N LEU A 90 11.68 -11.41 0.72
CA LEU A 90 11.95 -11.92 -0.62
C LEU A 90 12.68 -13.27 -0.57
N THR A 91 12.15 -14.24 -1.32
CA THR A 91 12.69 -15.59 -1.50
C THR A 91 12.83 -15.88 -3.00
N LYS A 92 13.55 -16.93 -3.39
CA LYS A 92 13.69 -17.28 -4.81
C LYS A 92 12.36 -17.68 -5.43
N GLU A 93 11.44 -18.15 -4.60
CA GLU A 93 10.15 -18.67 -4.97
C GLU A 93 9.11 -17.56 -5.17
N ASN A 94 9.17 -16.47 -4.39
CA ASN A 94 8.16 -15.40 -4.43
C ASN A 94 8.63 -14.10 -5.12
N VAL A 95 9.93 -13.95 -5.39
CA VAL A 95 10.47 -12.67 -5.86
C VAL A 95 9.90 -12.22 -7.21
N LEU A 96 9.66 -13.15 -8.14
CA LEU A 96 9.09 -12.82 -9.45
C LEU A 96 7.65 -12.33 -9.32
N ASP A 97 6.82 -13.06 -8.57
CA ASP A 97 5.41 -12.70 -8.37
C ASP A 97 5.27 -11.37 -7.62
N ILE A 98 6.15 -11.12 -6.63
CA ILE A 98 6.20 -9.84 -5.92
C ILE A 98 6.58 -8.70 -6.87
N LEU A 99 7.60 -8.88 -7.71
CA LEU A 99 8.03 -7.86 -8.67
C LEU A 99 6.95 -7.58 -9.72
N GLU A 100 6.29 -8.61 -10.24
CA GLU A 100 5.18 -8.44 -11.19
C GLU A 100 4.00 -7.69 -10.56
N CYS A 101 3.67 -8.02 -9.30
CA CYS A 101 2.58 -7.35 -8.60
C CYS A 101 2.95 -5.90 -8.22
N ALA A 102 4.19 -5.65 -7.82
CA ALA A 102 4.69 -4.31 -7.54
C ALA A 102 4.75 -3.44 -8.80
N ASP A 103 5.13 -4.00 -9.95
CA ASP A 103 5.11 -3.32 -11.25
C ASP A 103 3.68 -2.97 -11.67
N PHE A 104 2.74 -3.92 -11.54
CA PHE A 104 1.31 -3.67 -11.79
C PHE A 104 0.77 -2.53 -10.91
N LEU A 105 1.10 -2.55 -9.62
CA LEU A 105 0.70 -1.53 -8.66
C LEU A 105 1.58 -0.27 -8.74
N GLN A 106 2.61 -0.24 -9.59
CA GLN A 106 3.54 0.88 -9.74
C GLN A 106 4.07 1.40 -8.38
N ILE A 107 4.54 0.47 -7.55
CA ILE A 107 5.06 0.77 -6.20
C ILE A 107 6.51 1.26 -6.31
N GLU A 108 6.82 2.35 -5.61
CA GLU A 108 8.16 2.97 -5.54
C GLU A 108 9.03 2.47 -4.38
#